data_AF-X1Q550-F1
#
_entry.id   AF-X1Q550-F1
#
_cell.length_a   1.000
_cell.length_b   1.000
_cell.length_c   1.000
_cell.angle_alpha   90.00
_cell.angle_beta   90.00
_cell.angle_gamma   90.00
#
_symmetry.space_group_name_H-M   'P 1'
#
loop_
_entity.id
_entity.type
_entity.pdbx_description
1 polymer ?
#
loop_
_entity_poly.entity_id
_entity_poly.type
_entity_poly.pdbx_seq_one_letter_code
_entity_poly.pdbx_strand_id
1 'polypeptide(L)' 'MTETNGRFRLTTSGLQGNSFVFPRVSVTATEALILTAVLAKGKTILKNTAQEPEIKALVDFLNKCGAKIKGAGTST' A
#
# COMPACT_ATOMS: atom_id res chain seq x y z
N MET A 1 9.88 10.27 -11.77
CA MET A 1 10.76 9.16 -11.34
C MET A 1 12.06 9.32 -12.11
N THR A 2 13.19 9.44 -11.41
CA THR A 2 14.52 9.45 -12.05
C THR A 2 15.29 8.23 -11.60
N GLU A 3 16.00 7.60 -12.53
CA GLU A 3 16.94 6.52 -12.24
C GLU A 3 18.36 7.05 -12.43
N THR A 4 19.23 6.87 -11.44
CA THR A 4 20.64 7.28 -11.53
C THR A 4 21.48 6.29 -10.76
N ASN A 5 22.46 5.66 -11.43
CA ASN A 5 23.36 4.65 -10.87
C ASN A 5 22.61 3.51 -10.14
N GLY A 6 21.54 2.98 -10.75
CA GLY A 6 20.74 1.89 -10.19
C GLY A 6 19.86 2.27 -8.99
N ARG A 7 19.70 3.57 -8.68
CA ARG A 7 18.79 4.06 -7.64
C ARG A 7 17.57 4.70 -8.26
N PHE A 8 16.39 4.33 -7.76
CA PHE A 8 15.13 4.97 -8.09
C PHE A 8 14.85 6.11 -7.13
N ARG A 9 14.64 7.33 -7.65
CA ARG A 9 14.19 8.49 -6.89
C ARG A 9 12.79 8.91 -7.34
N LEU A 10 11.88 8.96 -6.37
CA LEU A 10 10.53 9.46 -6.54
C LEU A 10 10.32 10.69 -5.66
N THR A 11 9.69 11.72 -6.21
CA THR A 11 9.36 12.97 -5.51
C THR A 11 7.93 13.35 -5.85
N THR A 12 7.19 13.87 -4.87
CA THR A 12 5.84 14.40 -5.03
C THR A 12 5.62 15.57 -4.09
N SER A 13 4.78 16.53 -4.47
CA SER A 13 4.31 17.60 -3.58
C SER A 13 3.31 17.10 -2.53
N GLY A 14 2.80 15.88 -2.70
CA GLY A 14 1.94 15.20 -1.73
C GLY A 14 1.36 13.92 -2.32
N LEU A 15 1.32 12.85 -1.55
CA LEU A 15 0.69 11.60 -1.97
C LEU A 15 -0.84 11.76 -1.99
N GLN A 16 -1.48 11.26 -3.04
CA GLN A 16 -2.94 11.26 -3.18
C GLN A 16 -3.42 9.81 -3.26
N GLY A 17 -4.53 9.52 -2.59
CA GLY A 17 -5.16 8.21 -2.66
C GLY A 17 -5.77 7.95 -4.02
N ASN A 18 -5.69 6.71 -4.49
CA ASN A 18 -6.24 6.27 -5.77
C ASN A 18 -6.72 4.81 -5.71
N SER A 19 -7.45 4.35 -6.72
CA SER A 19 -7.75 2.94 -6.93
C SER A 19 -6.66 2.27 -7.78
N PHE A 20 -6.06 1.21 -7.28
CA PHE A 20 -5.06 0.42 -7.98
C PHE A 20 -5.41 -1.07 -7.95
N VAL A 21 -5.34 -1.71 -9.11
CA VAL A 21 -5.54 -3.17 -9.26
C VAL A 21 -4.20 -3.80 -9.59
N PHE A 22 -3.75 -4.73 -8.77
CA PHE A 22 -2.50 -5.43 -9.03
C PHE A 22 -2.66 -6.36 -10.24
N PRO A 23 -1.78 -6.27 -11.25
CA PRO A 23 -1.82 -7.19 -12.39
C PRO A 23 -1.39 -8.61 -11.99
N ARG A 24 -0.55 -8.73 -10.94
CA ARG A 24 -0.14 -9.98 -10.31
C ARG A 24 -0.02 -9.75 -8.81
N VAL A 25 -0.41 -10.75 -8.02
CA VAL A 25 -0.28 -10.71 -6.56
C VAL A 25 1.20 -10.66 -6.18
N SER A 26 1.54 -9.77 -5.25
CA SER A 26 2.90 -9.63 -4.70
C SER A 26 2.82 -9.10 -3.27
N VAL A 27 3.43 -9.83 -2.34
CA VAL A 27 3.50 -9.46 -0.92
C VAL A 27 4.20 -8.11 -0.75
N THR A 28 5.45 -8.00 -1.20
CA THR A 28 6.25 -6.78 -1.05
C THR A 28 5.61 -5.55 -1.70
N ALA A 29 5.00 -5.71 -2.88
CA ALA A 29 4.33 -4.58 -3.53
C ALA A 29 3.04 -4.16 -2.79
N THR A 30 2.32 -5.12 -2.21
CA THR A 30 1.14 -4.85 -1.38
C THR A 30 1.55 -4.08 -0.11
N GLU A 31 2.58 -4.52 0.60
CA GLU A 31 3.10 -3.85 1.80
C GLU A 31 3.55 -2.41 1.49
N ALA A 32 4.34 -2.24 0.42
CA ALA A 32 4.82 -0.92 0.01
C ALA A 32 3.68 0.05 -0.30
N LEU A 33 2.64 -0.41 -1.00
CA LEU A 33 1.48 0.41 -1.31
C LEU A 33 0.59 0.68 -0.08
N ILE A 34 0.46 -0.26 0.85
CA ILE A 34 -0.22 -0.04 2.14
C ILE A 34 0.48 1.08 2.91
N LEU A 35 1.81 0.98 3.08
CA LEU A 35 2.61 2.00 3.78
C LEU A 35 2.50 3.37 3.11
N THR A 36 2.56 3.40 1.78
CA THR A 36 2.39 4.63 1.00
C THR A 36 0.98 5.22 1.18
N ALA A 37 -0.05 4.38 1.18
CA ALA A 37 -1.45 4.79 1.29
C ALA A 37 -1.79 5.40 2.66
N VAL A 38 -1.12 4.97 3.73
CA VAL A 38 -1.31 5.53 5.08
C VAL A 38 -0.94 7.02 5.14
N LEU A 39 0.03 7.45 4.33
CA LEU A 39 0.47 8.85 4.26
C LEU A 39 -0.23 9.64 3.12
N ALA A 40 -1.02 8.97 2.29
CA ALA A 40 -1.70 9.59 1.17
C ALA A 40 -2.94 10.37 1.63
N LYS A 41 -3.17 11.55 1.02
CA LYS A 41 -4.38 12.32 1.23
C LYS A 41 -5.54 11.68 0.46
N GLY A 42 -6.67 11.48 1.13
CA GLY A 42 -7.87 10.91 0.52
C GLY A 42 -8.00 9.41 0.75
N LYS A 43 -8.69 8.72 -0.17
CA LYS A 43 -8.99 7.29 -0.06
C LYS A 43 -8.21 6.49 -1.10
N THR A 44 -7.48 5.48 -0.65
CA THR A 44 -6.83 4.49 -1.52
C THR A 44 -7.63 3.19 -1.52
N ILE A 45 -7.78 2.57 -2.69
CA ILE A 45 -8.42 1.26 -2.84
C ILE A 45 -7.42 0.35 -3.56
N LEU A 46 -7.00 -0.72 -2.90
CA LEU A 46 -6.10 -1.72 -3.48
C LEU A 46 -6.92 -2.99 -3.76
N LYS A 47 -6.84 -3.53 -4.99
CA LYS A 47 -7.55 -4.75 -5.41
C LYS A 47 -6.57 -5.79 -5.93
N ASN A 48 -6.90 -7.07 -5.78
CA ASN A 48 -6.01 -8.19 -6.09
C ASN A 48 -4.71 -8.16 -5.27
N THR A 49 -4.80 -7.72 -4.01
CA THR A 49 -3.68 -7.64 -3.08
C THR A 49 -3.27 -9.01 -2.57
N ALA A 50 -2.04 -9.09 -2.07
CA ALA A 50 -1.58 -10.15 -1.20
C ALA A 50 -2.55 -10.34 0.01
N GLN A 51 -2.77 -11.59 0.41
CA GLN A 51 -3.72 -12.01 1.46
C GLN A 51 -3.04 -12.79 2.59
N GLU A 52 -1.72 -12.88 2.56
CA GLU A 52 -0.90 -13.63 3.47
C GLU A 52 -1.01 -13.06 4.92
N PRO A 53 -0.80 -13.89 5.95
CA PRO A 53 -0.99 -13.47 7.35
C PRO A 53 -0.18 -12.22 7.74
N GLU A 54 1.01 -12.04 7.18
CA GLU A 54 1.87 -10.86 7.37
C GLU A 54 1.23 -9.56 6.89
N ILE A 55 0.44 -9.59 5.81
CA ILE A 55 -0.30 -8.42 5.32
C ILE A 55 -1.34 -7.99 6.35
N LYS A 56 -2.06 -8.97 6.93
CA LYS A 56 -3.03 -8.71 7.98
C LYS A 56 -2.34 -8.16 9.23
N ALA A 57 -1.22 -8.73 9.64
CA ALA A 57 -0.46 -8.28 10.80
C ALA A 57 0.05 -6.83 10.63
N LEU A 58 0.55 -6.48 9.45
CA LEU A 58 0.94 -5.11 9.10
C LEU A 58 -0.24 -4.14 9.22
N VAL A 59 -1.39 -4.51 8.65
CA VAL A 59 -2.59 -3.67 8.71
C VAL A 59 -3.11 -3.50 10.14
N ASP A 60 -3.15 -4.57 10.93
CA ASP A 60 -3.54 -4.52 12.33
C ASP A 60 -2.60 -3.60 13.13
N PHE A 61 -1.28 -3.68 12.89
CA PHE A 61 -0.30 -2.80 13.51
C PHE A 61 -0.52 -1.33 13.13
N LEU A 62 -0.66 -1.03 11.83
CA LEU A 62 -0.88 0.33 11.36
C LEU A 62 -2.19 0.92 11.90
N ASN A 63 -3.25 0.12 11.99
CA ASN A 63 -4.51 0.54 12.61
C ASN A 63 -4.35 0.83 14.11
N LYS A 64 -3.55 0.06 14.85
CA LYS A 64 -3.19 0.39 16.25
C LYS A 64 -2.41 1.71 16.35
N CYS A 65 -1.64 2.07 15.33
CA CYS A 65 -0.97 3.36 15.21
C CYS A 65 -1.88 4.51 14.73
N GLY A 66 -3.17 4.25 14.50
CA GLY A 66 -4.16 5.27 14.11
C GLY A 66 -4.49 5.34 12.61
N ALA A 67 -3.96 4.43 11.80
CA ALA A 67 -4.40 4.29 10.41
C ALA A 67 -5.87 3.81 10.35
N LYS A 68 -6.52 4.00 9.20
CA LYS A 68 -7.92 3.63 8.98
C LYS A 68 -8.04 2.68 7.78
N ILE A 69 -7.50 1.47 7.94
CA ILE A 69 -7.42 0.46 6.89
C ILE A 69 -8.44 -0.65 7.17
N LYS A 70 -9.14 -1.13 6.13
CA LYS A 70 -10.12 -2.23 6.19
C LYS A 70 -9.92 -3.18 5.01
N GLY A 71 -10.39 -4.42 5.15
CA GLY A 71 -10.39 -5.43 4.07
C GLY A 71 -9.10 -6.25 3.93
N ALA A 72 -8.13 -6.10 4.86
CA ALA A 72 -6.95 -6.94 4.88
C ALA A 72 -7.30 -8.40 5.21
N GLY A 73 -6.85 -9.34 4.38
CA GLY A 73 -7.16 -10.77 4.53
C GLY A 73 -8.57 -11.17 4.08
N THR A 74 -9.31 -10.30 3.37
CA THR A 74 -10.62 -10.63 2.79
C THR A 74 -10.55 -10.65 1.27
N SER A 75 -11.30 -11.54 0.61
CA SER A 75 -11.38 -11.66 -0.87
C SER A 75 -12.50 -10.80 -1.50
N THR A 76 -13.00 -9.78 -0.80
CA THR A 76 -14.14 -8.96 -1.25
C THR A 76 -13.67 -7.69 -1.95
#